data_AF-A0A970EN92-F1
#
_entry.id   AF-A0A970EN92-F1
#
_cell.length_a   1.000
_cell.length_b   1.000
_cell.length_c   1.000
_cell.angle_alpha   90.00
_cell.angle_beta   90.00
_cell.angle_gamma   90.00
#
_symmetry.space_group_name_H-M   'P 1'
#
loop_
_entity.id
_entity.type
_entity.pdbx_description
1 polymer ?
#
loop_
_entity_poly.entity_id
_entity_poly.type
_entity_poly.pdbx_seq_one_letter_code
_entity_poly.pdbx_strand_id
1 'polypeptide(L)'
;MERRLVKDLDDLRTQIGELQVDIPISDDLTPLANRVKVGDKVTPNALAVHPMEGADGTRAGGPSEHTFRRYKRFAAGGAGLIWTEAVAVVDEGRANPRQLFLHADTKDDFKRLVEETKETALKECGHEPLLIAQLTHSGRYSKPQGTPRPMIAYHNSYLDKASRLDEVDYVLVDDDYLDSLIPVFREAASLAKEVGFDGVDIKSCHGYLFSELMSAFSRPGKYGTTYEGRTRLLRAIVQRVRADHGDGLLVGVRLNLYDGLPKPDGWGAHADGTLDFSEPEQLIKDLVADGVQIFNATAGNPYYQPHINRPYTSGSYEPPEPRLVGIARLLKLSQMMQEAAGSVPVVGVGFSYLRIAGPHAAAAVVKNGAFQIAGFGRLSFANPNFANDILQKGRLEPNEVCTACSGCTKLMRAGHITGCIVRDDFYRDLWRRLSREGKV
;
A
#
# COMPACT_ATOMS: atom_id res chain seq x y z
N MET A 1 -22.49 -11.82 11.53
CA MET A 1 -21.34 -12.72 11.30
C MET A 1 -20.42 -12.64 12.49
N GLU A 2 -19.91 -13.75 12.98
CA GLU A 2 -19.13 -13.78 14.22
C GLU A 2 -17.78 -13.08 14.02
N ARG A 3 -17.37 -12.24 14.99
CA ARG A 3 -16.06 -11.54 14.99
C ARG A 3 -14.95 -12.53 15.37
N ARG A 4 -14.74 -13.55 14.54
CA ARG A 4 -13.78 -14.62 14.82
C ARG A 4 -12.43 -14.29 14.17
N LEU A 5 -11.44 -14.03 15.01
CA LEU A 5 -10.03 -13.99 14.60
C LEU A 5 -9.55 -15.42 14.35
N VAL A 6 -8.65 -15.59 13.39
CA VAL A 6 -7.89 -16.83 13.21
C VAL A 6 -6.99 -17.04 14.42
N LYS A 7 -7.25 -18.09 15.20
CA LYS A 7 -6.52 -18.43 16.42
C LYS A 7 -5.20 -19.14 16.10
N ASP A 8 -5.26 -20.11 15.21
CA ASP A 8 -4.18 -20.97 14.78
C ASP A 8 -4.45 -21.54 13.38
N LEU A 9 -3.61 -22.47 12.93
CA LEU A 9 -3.68 -23.04 11.59
C LEU A 9 -4.89 -23.97 11.40
N ASP A 10 -5.29 -24.71 12.43
CA ASP A 10 -6.43 -25.64 12.37
C ASP A 10 -7.76 -24.89 12.42
N ASP A 11 -7.82 -23.79 13.18
CA ASP A 11 -8.92 -22.84 13.13
C ASP A 11 -9.06 -22.22 11.74
N LEU A 12 -7.95 -21.88 11.06
CA LEU A 12 -7.99 -21.41 9.68
C LEU A 12 -8.54 -22.48 8.72
N ARG A 13 -8.04 -23.73 8.81
CA ARG A 13 -8.52 -24.86 7.98
C ARG A 13 -10.02 -25.09 8.16
N THR A 14 -10.51 -25.02 9.40
CA THR A 14 -11.93 -25.16 9.73
C THR A 14 -12.75 -24.05 9.08
N GLN A 15 -12.36 -22.79 9.28
CA GLN A 15 -13.10 -21.65 8.72
C GLN A 15 -13.07 -21.62 7.19
N ILE A 16 -11.97 -22.08 6.57
CA ILE A 16 -11.90 -22.27 5.11
C ILE A 16 -12.95 -23.27 4.63
N GLY A 17 -13.06 -24.42 5.29
CA GLY A 17 -14.04 -25.46 4.96
C GLY A 17 -15.48 -25.01 5.16
N GLU A 18 -15.76 -24.31 6.26
CA GLU A 18 -17.10 -23.77 6.57
C GLU A 18 -17.55 -22.70 5.56
N LEU A 19 -16.64 -21.82 5.15
CA LEU A 19 -16.94 -20.70 4.24
C LEU A 19 -16.76 -21.05 2.76
N GLN A 20 -16.19 -22.21 2.44
CA GLN A 20 -15.88 -22.66 1.08
C GLN A 20 -15.06 -21.62 0.29
N VAL A 21 -14.04 -21.03 0.94
CA VAL A 21 -13.15 -20.04 0.33
C VAL A 21 -11.80 -20.65 -0.05
N ASP A 22 -11.16 -20.12 -1.10
CA ASP A 22 -9.83 -20.57 -1.52
C ASP A 22 -8.73 -19.76 -0.84
N ILE A 23 -8.12 -20.35 0.19
CA ILE A 23 -6.93 -19.81 0.88
C ILE A 23 -5.96 -20.99 1.04
N PRO A 24 -4.93 -21.11 0.19
CA PRO A 24 -3.99 -22.23 0.29
C PRO A 24 -3.16 -22.10 1.57
N ILE A 25 -2.75 -23.24 2.13
CA ILE A 25 -1.98 -23.34 3.37
C ILE A 25 -0.79 -24.28 3.14
N SER A 26 0.37 -23.93 3.70
CA SER A 26 1.54 -24.79 3.74
C SER A 26 2.16 -24.84 5.13
N ASP A 27 2.54 -26.02 5.59
CA ASP A 27 3.37 -26.18 6.80
C ASP A 27 4.86 -25.88 6.50
N ASP A 28 5.24 -25.84 5.23
CA ASP A 28 6.59 -25.53 4.75
C ASP A 28 6.72 -24.02 4.46
N LEU A 29 7.46 -23.32 5.32
CA LEU A 29 7.70 -21.88 5.19
C LEU A 29 8.95 -21.53 4.38
N THR A 30 9.75 -22.52 3.94
CA THR A 30 11.00 -22.28 3.20
C THR A 30 10.83 -21.46 1.91
N PRO A 31 9.69 -21.49 1.18
CA PRO A 31 9.50 -20.63 0.01
C PRO A 31 9.60 -19.13 0.33
N LEU A 32 9.36 -18.72 1.57
CA LEU A 32 9.47 -17.31 1.98
C LEU A 32 10.92 -16.84 2.07
N ALA A 33 11.89 -17.75 2.15
CA ALA A 33 13.32 -17.45 2.10
C ALA A 33 13.85 -17.27 0.67
N ASN A 34 13.02 -17.52 -0.35
CA ASN A 34 13.43 -17.43 -1.75
C ASN A 34 13.84 -16.00 -2.10
N ARG A 35 14.96 -15.87 -2.81
CA ARG A 35 15.39 -14.61 -3.42
C ARG A 35 14.54 -14.32 -4.66
N VAL A 36 14.11 -13.07 -4.83
CA VAL A 36 13.26 -12.67 -5.96
C VAL A 36 13.97 -11.60 -6.79
N LYS A 37 14.07 -11.82 -8.10
CA LYS A 37 14.64 -10.85 -9.03
C LYS A 37 13.63 -9.73 -9.30
N VAL A 38 14.06 -8.49 -9.15
CA VAL A 38 13.28 -7.28 -9.41
C VAL A 38 14.11 -6.36 -10.30
N GLY A 39 13.79 -6.30 -11.59
CA GLY A 39 14.65 -5.62 -12.56
C GLY A 39 16.06 -6.24 -12.60
N ASP A 40 17.08 -5.43 -12.35
CA ASP A 40 18.48 -5.83 -12.21
C ASP A 40 18.89 -6.19 -10.77
N LYS A 41 18.00 -5.95 -9.79
CA LYS A 41 18.23 -6.23 -8.38
C LYS A 41 17.62 -7.57 -7.94
N VAL A 42 17.99 -8.02 -6.75
CA VAL A 42 17.49 -9.26 -6.16
C VAL A 42 17.21 -9.06 -4.67
N THR A 43 15.99 -9.35 -4.22
CA THR A 43 15.67 -9.35 -2.79
C THR A 43 16.36 -10.51 -2.07
N PRO A 44 16.72 -10.36 -0.78
CA PRO A 44 17.30 -11.45 0.01
C PRO A 44 16.28 -12.53 0.39
N ASN A 45 14.98 -12.21 0.38
CA ASN A 45 13.88 -13.14 0.64
C ASN A 45 12.57 -12.63 0.00
N ALA A 46 11.51 -13.42 0.10
CA ALA A 46 10.21 -13.16 -0.52
C ALA A 46 9.21 -12.47 0.44
N LEU A 47 9.71 -11.71 1.42
CA LEU A 47 8.89 -10.99 2.41
C LEU A 47 9.04 -9.48 2.24
N ALA A 48 7.90 -8.78 2.26
CA ALA A 48 7.88 -7.34 2.11
C ALA A 48 7.13 -6.63 3.25
N VAL A 49 7.62 -5.46 3.63
CA VAL A 49 6.83 -4.47 4.36
C VAL A 49 6.05 -3.62 3.35
N HIS A 50 4.73 -3.64 3.44
CA HIS A 50 3.89 -2.77 2.61
C HIS A 50 3.99 -1.29 3.04
N PRO A 51 3.61 -0.35 2.16
CA PRO A 51 3.46 1.06 2.51
C PRO A 51 2.46 1.21 3.65
N MET A 52 2.92 1.74 4.78
CA MET A 52 2.13 1.91 6.00
C MET A 52 2.31 3.35 6.52
N GLU A 53 1.28 4.17 6.35
CA GLU A 53 1.26 5.59 6.73
C GLU A 53 1.64 5.80 8.19
N GLY A 54 2.63 6.68 8.42
CA GLY A 54 3.06 7.12 9.74
C GLY A 54 2.40 8.41 10.20
N ALA A 55 2.14 9.33 9.26
CA ALA A 55 1.67 10.68 9.54
C ALA A 55 2.54 11.41 10.58
N ASP A 56 3.85 11.13 10.55
CA ASP A 56 4.81 11.51 11.58
C ASP A 56 6.06 12.19 11.03
N GLY A 57 6.05 12.67 9.78
CA GLY A 57 7.07 13.56 9.26
C GLY A 57 7.07 14.93 9.95
N THR A 58 8.07 15.73 9.60
CA THR A 58 8.10 17.15 9.97
C THR A 58 7.02 17.92 9.19
N ARG A 59 6.76 19.18 9.58
CA ARG A 59 5.83 20.04 8.81
C ARG A 59 6.33 20.33 7.39
N ALA A 60 7.66 20.44 7.23
CA ALA A 60 8.30 20.55 5.92
C ALA A 60 8.21 19.26 5.10
N GLY A 61 7.88 18.12 5.72
CA GLY A 61 7.74 16.84 5.03
C GLY A 61 9.00 15.96 5.07
N GLY A 62 10.05 16.38 5.77
CA GLY A 62 11.21 15.53 6.05
C GLY A 62 10.88 14.42 7.06
N PRO A 63 11.62 13.30 7.06
CA PRO A 63 11.58 12.30 8.13
C PRO A 63 11.80 12.89 9.52
N SER A 64 10.96 12.53 10.51
CA SER A 64 11.20 12.86 11.91
C SER A 64 11.83 11.70 12.67
N GLU A 65 12.20 11.90 13.94
CA GLU A 65 12.67 10.82 14.83
C GLU A 65 11.71 9.61 14.90
N HIS A 66 10.40 9.83 14.78
CA HIS A 66 9.44 8.72 14.73
C HIS A 66 9.51 7.96 13.39
N THR A 67 9.75 8.68 12.29
CA THR A 67 10.02 8.11 10.97
C THR A 67 11.31 7.27 11.00
N PHE A 68 12.43 7.83 11.49
CA PHE A 68 13.70 7.10 11.65
C PHE A 68 13.52 5.85 12.52
N ARG A 69 12.86 5.97 13.68
CA ARG A 69 12.56 4.82 14.55
C ARG A 69 11.76 3.73 13.83
N ARG A 70 10.77 4.11 13.01
CA ARG A 70 9.95 3.13 12.27
C ARG A 70 10.79 2.36 11.26
N TYR A 71 11.54 3.05 10.40
CA TYR A 71 12.29 2.38 9.34
C TYR A 71 13.50 1.60 9.87
N LYS A 72 14.17 2.04 10.95
CA LYS A 72 15.17 1.21 11.65
C LYS A 72 14.58 -0.11 12.15
N ARG A 73 13.37 -0.08 12.71
CA ARG A 73 12.69 -1.29 13.21
C ARG A 73 12.24 -2.21 12.08
N PHE A 74 11.81 -1.66 10.94
CA PHE A 74 11.50 -2.46 9.75
C PHE A 74 12.78 -3.07 9.15
N ALA A 75 13.86 -2.29 9.07
CA ALA A 75 15.17 -2.73 8.58
C ALA A 75 15.75 -3.88 9.40
N ALA A 76 15.76 -3.74 10.74
CA ALA A 76 16.22 -4.79 11.64
C ALA A 76 15.33 -6.05 11.61
N GLY A 77 14.15 -5.98 10.99
CA GLY A 77 13.17 -7.06 10.98
C GLY A 77 13.37 -8.12 9.89
N GLY A 78 14.32 -7.92 8.98
CA GLY A 78 14.75 -8.93 8.00
C GLY A 78 13.89 -9.09 6.76
N ALA A 79 12.91 -8.21 6.50
CA ALA A 79 12.15 -8.26 5.25
C ALA A 79 13.05 -7.88 4.07
N GLY A 80 12.97 -8.63 2.97
CA GLY A 80 13.80 -8.40 1.80
C GLY A 80 13.39 -7.20 0.94
N LEU A 81 12.18 -6.69 1.16
CA LEU A 81 11.71 -5.45 0.56
C LEU A 81 11.04 -4.58 1.63
N ILE A 82 11.39 -3.30 1.65
CA ILE A 82 10.71 -2.29 2.45
C ILE A 82 10.15 -1.23 1.50
N TRP A 83 8.83 -1.13 1.47
CA TRP A 83 8.15 -0.02 0.82
C TRP A 83 7.94 1.10 1.83
N THR A 84 8.36 2.32 1.51
CA THR A 84 8.02 3.46 2.36
C THR A 84 6.52 3.71 2.36
N GLU A 85 6.04 4.40 3.38
CA GLU A 85 4.77 5.12 3.31
C GLU A 85 4.76 6.10 2.14
N ALA A 86 3.58 6.68 1.87
CA ALA A 86 3.41 7.54 0.74
C ALA A 86 4.14 8.89 0.93
N VAL A 87 5.06 9.16 0.02
CA VAL A 87 5.83 10.40 -0.13
C VAL A 87 5.13 11.27 -1.15
N ALA A 88 4.62 12.42 -0.72
CA ALA A 88 4.01 13.38 -1.63
C ALA A 88 5.04 13.92 -2.64
N VAL A 89 4.56 14.33 -3.81
CA VAL A 89 5.40 15.00 -4.84
C VAL A 89 5.15 16.50 -4.94
N VAL A 90 4.07 16.99 -4.33
CA VAL A 90 3.68 18.40 -4.23
C VAL A 90 3.05 18.67 -2.86
N ASP A 91 3.10 19.90 -2.36
CA ASP A 91 2.56 20.24 -1.04
C ASP A 91 1.04 20.13 -0.99
N GLU A 92 0.33 20.68 -1.97
CA GLU A 92 -1.13 20.62 -2.11
C GLU A 92 -1.68 19.19 -2.21
N GLY A 93 -0.83 18.26 -2.66
CA GLY A 93 -1.09 16.84 -2.79
C GLY A 93 -0.89 16.04 -1.51
N ARG A 94 -0.63 16.67 -0.35
CA ARG A 94 -0.40 15.98 0.92
C ARG A 94 -1.71 15.60 1.62
N ALA A 95 -1.81 14.36 2.10
CA ALA A 95 -2.93 13.80 2.85
C ALA A 95 -2.99 14.23 4.33
N ASN A 96 -1.91 14.83 4.85
CA ASN A 96 -1.88 15.45 6.16
C ASN A 96 -0.63 16.37 6.28
N PRO A 97 -0.59 17.31 7.26
CA PRO A 97 0.54 18.24 7.45
C PRO A 97 1.90 17.64 7.80
N ARG A 98 1.94 16.34 8.08
CA ARG A 98 3.12 15.57 8.45
C ARG A 98 3.37 14.42 7.50
N GLN A 99 2.71 14.40 6.34
CA GLN A 99 3.06 13.45 5.31
C GLN A 99 4.47 13.75 4.81
N LEU A 100 5.24 12.69 4.59
CA LEU A 100 6.54 12.79 3.95
C LEU A 100 6.42 13.45 2.58
N PHE A 101 7.35 14.35 2.26
CA PHE A 101 7.43 15.08 1.00
C PHE A 101 8.90 15.26 0.65
N LEU A 102 9.32 14.62 -0.44
CA LEU A 102 10.70 14.67 -0.92
C LEU A 102 10.85 15.84 -1.91
N HIS A 103 11.62 16.85 -1.51
CA HIS A 103 11.99 18.01 -2.32
C HIS A 103 13.39 18.50 -1.93
N ALA A 104 13.88 19.57 -2.57
CA ALA A 104 15.23 20.08 -2.38
C ALA A 104 15.62 20.32 -0.90
N ASP A 105 14.72 20.84 -0.08
CA ASP A 105 15.03 21.17 1.32
C ASP A 105 14.95 19.98 2.29
N THR A 106 14.29 18.88 1.89
CA THR A 106 14.16 17.68 2.73
C THR A 106 15.04 16.54 2.26
N LYS A 107 15.70 16.65 1.10
CA LYS A 107 16.46 15.56 0.48
C LYS A 107 17.56 15.00 1.39
N ASP A 108 18.24 15.84 2.16
CA ASP A 108 19.31 15.39 3.06
C ASP A 108 18.76 14.54 4.22
N ASP A 109 17.57 14.87 4.74
CA ASP A 109 16.89 14.06 5.74
C ASP A 109 16.47 12.69 5.18
N PHE A 110 16.01 12.65 3.91
CA PHE A 110 15.71 11.39 3.23
C PHE A 110 16.96 10.57 2.94
N LYS A 111 18.06 11.20 2.55
CA LYS A 111 19.34 10.53 2.35
C LYS A 111 19.78 9.84 3.63
N ARG A 112 19.74 10.57 4.76
CA ARG A 112 20.00 9.99 6.08
C ARG A 112 19.06 8.84 6.40
N LEU A 113 17.75 8.96 6.07
CA LEU A 113 16.79 7.89 6.30
C LEU A 113 17.15 6.62 5.52
N VAL A 114 17.49 6.76 4.25
CA VAL A 114 17.89 5.63 3.38
C VAL A 114 19.16 4.98 3.90
N GLU A 115 20.20 5.77 4.18
CA GLU A 115 21.49 5.30 4.70
C GLU A 115 21.30 4.54 6.02
N GLU A 116 20.65 5.16 7.02
CA GLU A 116 20.43 4.52 8.32
C GLU A 116 19.55 3.26 8.22
N THR A 117 18.60 3.22 7.29
CA THR A 117 17.76 2.03 7.04
C THR A 117 18.61 0.88 6.49
N LYS A 118 19.43 1.16 5.47
CA LYS A 118 20.30 0.14 4.83
C LYS A 118 21.40 -0.33 5.79
N GLU A 119 22.07 0.58 6.49
CA GLU A 119 23.08 0.26 7.51
C GLU A 119 22.50 -0.61 8.64
N THR A 120 21.31 -0.26 9.13
CA THR A 120 20.64 -1.05 10.18
C THR A 120 20.35 -2.46 9.69
N ALA A 121 19.82 -2.62 8.48
CA ALA A 121 19.52 -3.95 7.93
C ALA A 121 20.80 -4.76 7.71
N LEU A 122 21.86 -4.15 7.16
CA LEU A 122 23.13 -4.83 6.96
C LEU A 122 23.72 -5.31 8.30
N LYS A 123 23.68 -4.47 9.33
CA LYS A 123 24.19 -4.80 10.65
C LYS A 123 23.38 -5.90 11.35
N GLU A 124 22.06 -5.79 11.35
CA GLU A 124 21.18 -6.65 12.15
C GLU A 124 20.73 -7.92 11.39
N CYS A 125 20.77 -7.92 10.05
CA CYS A 125 20.29 -9.02 9.21
C CYS A 125 21.34 -9.57 8.24
N GLY A 126 22.49 -8.89 8.07
CA GLY A 126 23.54 -9.31 7.14
C GLY A 126 23.23 -9.04 5.66
N HIS A 127 22.16 -8.29 5.37
CA HIS A 127 21.76 -7.94 4.01
C HIS A 127 20.99 -6.60 3.99
N GLU A 128 21.01 -5.92 2.85
CA GLU A 128 20.14 -4.77 2.61
C GLU A 128 18.78 -5.23 2.03
N PRO A 129 17.67 -4.57 2.39
CA PRO A 129 16.41 -4.73 1.70
C PRO A 129 16.42 -3.92 0.40
N LEU A 130 15.57 -4.27 -0.56
CA LEU A 130 15.17 -3.30 -1.58
C LEU A 130 14.31 -2.23 -0.93
N LEU A 131 14.74 -0.97 -1.00
CA LEU A 131 14.02 0.16 -0.43
C LEU A 131 13.35 0.98 -1.55
N ILE A 132 12.01 0.99 -1.56
CA ILE A 132 11.22 1.66 -2.61
C ILE A 132 10.43 2.83 -2.03
N ALA A 133 10.60 4.02 -2.61
CA ALA A 133 9.83 5.21 -2.25
C ALA A 133 8.45 5.21 -2.94
N GLN A 134 7.36 5.26 -2.17
CA GLN A 134 6.01 5.36 -2.73
C GLN A 134 5.64 6.82 -3.04
N LEU A 135 5.81 7.25 -4.27
CA LEU A 135 5.44 8.59 -4.73
C LEU A 135 3.92 8.71 -4.89
N THR A 136 3.33 9.81 -4.39
CA THR A 136 1.88 10.00 -4.40
C THR A 136 1.43 11.44 -4.65
N HIS A 137 0.21 11.56 -5.15
CA HIS A 137 -0.62 12.75 -5.05
C HIS A 137 -1.95 12.37 -4.38
N SER A 138 -2.29 13.01 -3.26
CA SER A 138 -3.42 12.56 -2.43
C SER A 138 -4.81 12.85 -3.01
N GLY A 139 -4.90 13.75 -3.99
CA GLY A 139 -6.11 13.98 -4.78
C GLY A 139 -7.31 14.27 -3.88
N ARG A 140 -8.37 13.48 -4.00
CA ARG A 140 -9.57 13.53 -3.14
C ARG A 140 -9.28 13.56 -1.63
N TYR A 141 -8.16 12.99 -1.19
CA TYR A 141 -7.78 12.93 0.21
C TYR A 141 -6.73 13.97 0.62
N SER A 142 -6.47 14.97 -0.22
CA SER A 142 -5.61 16.11 0.12
C SER A 142 -6.12 16.87 1.35
N LYS A 143 -5.20 17.12 2.27
CA LYS A 143 -5.38 17.77 3.58
C LYS A 143 -4.05 18.40 4.05
N PRO A 144 -3.37 19.22 3.23
CA PRO A 144 -1.99 19.65 3.48
C PRO A 144 -1.84 20.48 4.75
N GLN A 145 -2.85 21.27 5.10
CA GLN A 145 -2.85 22.15 6.27
C GLN A 145 -3.64 21.58 7.47
N GLY A 146 -4.10 20.33 7.38
CA GLY A 146 -4.85 19.70 8.47
C GLY A 146 -6.36 19.95 8.41
N THR A 147 -6.81 20.71 7.41
CA THR A 147 -8.21 20.84 6.98
C THR A 147 -8.35 20.24 5.59
N PRO A 148 -9.40 19.45 5.30
CA PRO A 148 -9.58 18.87 3.97
C PRO A 148 -9.55 19.95 2.89
N ARG A 149 -8.76 19.71 1.85
CA ARG A 149 -8.71 20.53 0.63
C ARG A 149 -8.61 19.57 -0.57
N PRO A 150 -9.65 18.77 -0.85
CA PRO A 150 -9.61 17.75 -1.88
C PRO A 150 -9.27 18.34 -3.25
N MET A 151 -8.48 17.60 -4.03
CA MET A 151 -8.22 17.88 -5.44
C MET A 151 -8.74 16.70 -6.25
N ILE A 152 -9.97 16.82 -6.76
CA ILE A 152 -10.65 15.73 -7.45
C ILE A 152 -10.42 15.82 -8.96
N ALA A 153 -10.29 14.68 -9.62
CA ALA A 153 -10.27 14.60 -11.08
C ALA A 153 -11.68 14.64 -11.68
N TYR A 154 -12.69 14.17 -10.96
CA TYR A 154 -14.09 14.22 -11.42
C TYR A 154 -15.03 14.00 -10.23
N HIS A 155 -16.32 14.29 -10.45
CA HIS A 155 -17.37 13.97 -9.48
C HIS A 155 -17.71 12.49 -9.50
N ASN A 156 -17.56 11.83 -8.35
CA ASN A 156 -17.92 10.43 -8.14
C ASN A 156 -19.07 10.34 -7.15
N SER A 157 -20.19 9.75 -7.56
CA SER A 157 -21.45 9.86 -6.80
C SER A 157 -21.40 9.22 -5.40
N TYR A 158 -20.51 8.24 -5.19
CA TYR A 158 -20.28 7.57 -3.91
C TYR A 158 -19.23 8.30 -3.08
N LEU A 159 -18.09 8.61 -3.69
CA LEU A 159 -16.93 9.15 -2.98
C LEU A 159 -17.06 10.63 -2.65
N ASP A 160 -17.87 11.39 -3.40
CA ASP A 160 -18.18 12.79 -3.09
C ASP A 160 -18.91 12.88 -1.74
N LYS A 161 -19.93 12.04 -1.55
CA LYS A 161 -20.66 11.92 -0.28
C LYS A 161 -19.77 11.41 0.85
N ALA A 162 -18.97 10.38 0.58
CA ALA A 162 -18.08 9.81 1.59
C ALA A 162 -17.01 10.79 2.07
N SER A 163 -16.57 11.69 1.19
CA SER A 163 -15.57 12.73 1.48
C SER A 163 -16.18 14.05 1.92
N ARG A 164 -17.53 14.14 1.97
CA ARG A 164 -18.29 15.33 2.33
C ARG A 164 -17.89 16.56 1.54
N LEU A 165 -17.79 16.41 0.21
CA LEU A 165 -17.37 17.49 -0.67
C LEU A 165 -18.31 18.70 -0.65
N ASP A 166 -19.55 18.53 -0.20
CA ASP A 166 -20.53 19.59 0.03
C ASP A 166 -20.25 20.42 1.31
N GLU A 167 -19.42 19.91 2.22
CA GLU A 167 -19.04 20.56 3.49
C GLU A 167 -17.64 21.20 3.44
N VAL A 168 -16.87 21.00 2.37
CA VAL A 168 -15.47 21.43 2.28
C VAL A 168 -15.15 22.06 0.93
N ASP A 169 -14.20 22.99 0.93
CA ASP A 169 -13.66 23.51 -0.32
C ASP A 169 -12.84 22.44 -1.05
N TYR A 170 -13.05 22.30 -2.35
CA TYR A 170 -12.29 21.40 -3.21
C TYR A 170 -11.86 22.09 -4.51
N VAL A 171 -10.90 21.49 -5.20
CA VAL A 171 -10.48 21.86 -6.55
C VAL A 171 -10.85 20.72 -7.49
N LEU A 172 -11.58 21.02 -8.56
CA LEU A 172 -11.71 20.12 -9.71
C LEU A 172 -10.53 20.39 -10.65
N VAL A 173 -9.58 19.47 -10.73
CA VAL A 173 -8.34 19.70 -11.48
C VAL A 173 -8.59 19.61 -12.99
N ASP A 174 -7.99 20.51 -13.77
CA ASP A 174 -8.07 20.50 -15.23
C ASP A 174 -6.98 19.64 -15.87
N ASP A 175 -6.96 19.57 -17.19
CA ASP A 175 -5.97 18.77 -17.93
C ASP A 175 -4.56 19.36 -17.84
N ASP A 176 -4.41 20.69 -17.74
CA ASP A 176 -3.12 21.37 -17.62
C ASP A 176 -2.45 21.07 -16.28
N TYR A 177 -3.22 21.03 -15.19
CA TYR A 177 -2.71 20.58 -13.90
C TYR A 177 -2.23 19.13 -13.96
N LEU A 178 -3.02 18.23 -14.57
CA LEU A 178 -2.62 16.83 -14.70
C LEU A 178 -1.36 16.66 -15.56
N ASP A 179 -1.21 17.43 -16.65
CA ASP A 179 0.03 17.45 -17.45
C ASP A 179 1.22 17.93 -16.61
N SER A 180 1.03 18.95 -15.77
CA SER A 180 2.08 19.51 -14.93
C SER A 180 2.66 18.51 -13.93
N LEU A 181 1.90 17.48 -13.56
CA LEU A 181 2.38 16.42 -12.67
C LEU A 181 3.43 15.52 -13.32
N ILE A 182 3.48 15.43 -14.66
CA ILE A 182 4.47 14.57 -15.35
C ILE A 182 5.91 14.99 -15.01
N PRO A 183 6.34 16.25 -15.24
CA PRO A 183 7.69 16.69 -14.84
C PRO A 183 7.92 16.60 -13.33
N VAL A 184 6.90 16.84 -12.50
CA VAL A 184 7.01 16.76 -11.04
C VAL A 184 7.33 15.34 -10.56
N PHE A 185 6.64 14.32 -11.08
CA PHE A 185 6.96 12.92 -10.72
C PHE A 185 8.34 12.48 -11.22
N ARG A 186 8.81 13.01 -12.36
CA ARG A 186 10.18 12.76 -12.86
C ARG A 186 11.23 13.36 -11.93
N GLU A 187 11.00 14.59 -11.45
CA GLU A 187 11.89 15.24 -10.48
C GLU A 187 11.91 14.48 -9.15
N ALA A 188 10.74 14.11 -8.62
CA ALA A 188 10.66 13.33 -7.39
C ALA A 188 11.37 11.97 -7.52
N ALA A 189 11.28 11.31 -8.68
CA ALA A 189 12.02 10.09 -8.95
C ALA A 189 13.54 10.30 -9.05
N SER A 190 13.96 11.42 -9.65
CA SER A 190 15.37 11.81 -9.71
C SER A 190 15.94 12.07 -8.32
N LEU A 191 15.20 12.78 -7.46
CA LEU A 191 15.56 12.99 -6.06
C LEU A 191 15.60 11.67 -5.29
N ALA A 192 14.62 10.78 -5.49
CA ALA A 192 14.60 9.47 -4.83
C ALA A 192 15.87 8.65 -5.16
N LYS A 193 16.29 8.68 -6.43
CA LYS A 193 17.56 8.09 -6.86
C LYS A 193 18.77 8.78 -6.21
N GLU A 194 18.80 10.11 -6.20
CA GLU A 194 19.89 10.90 -5.61
C GLU A 194 20.11 10.58 -4.13
N VAL A 195 19.02 10.40 -3.37
CA VAL A 195 19.08 10.10 -1.93
C VAL A 195 19.27 8.59 -1.63
N GLY A 196 19.38 7.75 -2.67
CA GLY A 196 19.82 6.35 -2.56
C GLY A 196 18.72 5.29 -2.50
N PHE A 197 17.45 5.62 -2.78
CA PHE A 197 16.40 4.62 -2.94
C PHE A 197 16.73 3.67 -4.11
N ASP A 198 16.35 2.40 -3.97
CA ASP A 198 16.54 1.40 -5.03
C ASP A 198 15.50 1.53 -6.14
N GLY A 199 14.36 2.15 -5.82
CA GLY A 199 13.26 2.35 -6.74
C GLY A 199 12.23 3.35 -6.25
N VAL A 200 11.32 3.68 -7.15
CA VAL A 200 10.11 4.44 -6.88
C VAL A 200 8.88 3.64 -7.25
N ASP A 201 7.78 3.95 -6.59
CA ASP A 201 6.47 3.40 -6.86
C ASP A 201 5.47 4.51 -7.13
N ILE A 202 4.73 4.42 -8.23
CA ILE A 202 3.68 5.39 -8.56
C ILE A 202 2.36 4.92 -7.95
N LYS A 203 2.01 5.47 -6.79
CA LYS A 203 0.83 5.05 -6.02
C LYS A 203 -0.46 5.27 -6.82
N SER A 204 -1.10 4.17 -7.21
CA SER A 204 -2.26 4.15 -8.10
C SER A 204 -3.42 3.34 -7.52
N CYS A 205 -3.74 3.61 -6.25
CA CYS A 205 -4.74 2.84 -5.51
C CYS A 205 -5.64 3.68 -4.59
N HIS A 206 -6.66 3.03 -4.00
CA HIS A 206 -7.42 3.50 -2.84
C HIS A 206 -8.21 4.79 -3.02
N GLY A 207 -8.50 5.21 -4.26
CA GLY A 207 -9.20 6.46 -4.55
C GLY A 207 -8.33 7.73 -4.43
N TYR A 208 -7.01 7.58 -4.32
CA TYR A 208 -6.07 8.69 -4.57
C TYR A 208 -6.07 9.06 -6.06
N LEU A 209 -5.42 10.17 -6.44
CA LEU A 209 -5.58 10.82 -7.75
C LEU A 209 -5.54 9.85 -8.95
N PHE A 210 -4.51 9.00 -9.04
CA PHE A 210 -4.38 8.04 -10.15
C PHE A 210 -5.45 6.96 -10.14
N SER A 211 -5.83 6.46 -8.96
CA SER A 211 -6.94 5.50 -8.82
C SER A 211 -8.28 6.12 -9.17
N GLU A 212 -8.46 7.41 -8.90
CA GLU A 212 -9.66 8.16 -9.26
C GLU A 212 -9.75 8.38 -10.77
N LEU A 213 -8.64 8.67 -11.45
CA LEU A 213 -8.61 8.78 -12.91
C LEU A 213 -9.04 7.49 -13.61
N MET A 214 -8.72 6.31 -13.06
CA MET A 214 -9.09 5.01 -13.63
C MET A 214 -10.61 4.81 -13.75
N SER A 215 -11.41 5.42 -12.87
CA SER A 215 -12.87 5.39 -12.90
C SER A 215 -13.49 6.68 -13.46
N ALA A 216 -12.71 7.59 -14.05
CA ALA A 216 -13.17 8.88 -14.57
C ALA A 216 -13.87 8.77 -15.95
N PHE A 217 -14.92 7.95 -16.08
CA PHE A 217 -15.67 7.75 -17.33
C PHE A 217 -16.42 8.99 -17.80
N SER A 218 -16.79 9.88 -16.88
CA SER A 218 -17.50 11.13 -17.17
C SER A 218 -16.59 12.36 -17.26
N ARG A 219 -15.28 12.21 -17.00
CA ARG A 219 -14.33 13.32 -17.10
C ARG A 219 -14.14 13.69 -18.59
N PRO A 220 -14.34 14.96 -18.97
CA PRO A 220 -14.02 15.44 -20.31
C PRO A 220 -12.50 15.58 -20.50
N GLY A 221 -12.07 15.82 -21.73
CA GLY A 221 -10.66 16.04 -22.03
C GLY A 221 -9.87 14.73 -22.15
N LYS A 222 -8.54 14.83 -22.16
CA LYS A 222 -7.65 13.72 -22.56
C LYS A 222 -7.38 12.71 -21.45
N TYR A 223 -7.84 12.98 -20.23
CA TYR A 223 -7.62 12.15 -19.05
C TYR A 223 -8.88 11.41 -18.56
N GLY A 224 -9.93 11.38 -19.35
CA GLY A 224 -11.19 10.72 -19.00
C GLY A 224 -11.80 9.95 -20.15
N THR A 225 -13.06 9.53 -19.97
CA THR A 225 -13.88 8.85 -20.98
C THR A 225 -13.35 7.49 -21.41
N THR A 226 -12.31 7.42 -22.24
CA THR A 226 -11.77 6.14 -22.77
C THR A 226 -10.74 5.53 -21.84
N TYR A 227 -10.48 4.24 -22.01
CA TYR A 227 -9.43 3.53 -21.29
C TYR A 227 -8.07 4.23 -21.43
N GLU A 228 -7.72 4.63 -22.65
CA GLU A 228 -6.46 5.33 -22.95
C GLU A 228 -6.39 6.67 -22.23
N GLY A 229 -7.50 7.41 -22.15
CA GLY A 229 -7.55 8.68 -21.43
C GLY A 229 -7.36 8.49 -19.93
N ARG A 230 -8.15 7.59 -19.33
CA ARG A 230 -8.16 7.32 -17.88
C ARG A 230 -6.83 6.76 -17.36
N THR A 231 -6.08 6.05 -18.19
CA THR A 231 -4.76 5.48 -17.84
C THR A 231 -3.58 6.35 -18.29
N ARG A 232 -3.82 7.39 -19.11
CA ARG A 232 -2.79 8.22 -19.76
C ARG A 232 -1.74 8.76 -18.81
N LEU A 233 -2.18 9.36 -17.69
CA LEU A 233 -1.26 10.06 -16.78
C LEU A 233 -0.27 9.09 -16.13
N LEU A 234 -0.76 7.98 -15.62
CA LEU A 234 0.06 6.93 -14.99
C LEU A 234 1.11 6.41 -15.98
N ARG A 235 0.64 6.00 -17.18
CA ARG A 235 1.52 5.45 -18.21
C ARG A 235 2.57 6.46 -18.67
N ALA A 236 2.17 7.72 -18.89
CA ALA A 236 3.10 8.79 -19.27
C ALA A 236 4.19 9.01 -18.21
N ILE A 237 3.84 8.99 -16.92
CA ILE A 237 4.82 9.13 -15.83
C ILE A 237 5.76 7.93 -15.79
N VAL A 238 5.25 6.71 -15.84
CA VAL A 238 6.07 5.49 -15.86
C VAL A 238 7.06 5.51 -17.03
N GLN A 239 6.57 5.77 -18.24
CA GLN A 239 7.41 5.84 -19.44
C GLN A 239 8.52 6.90 -19.31
N ARG A 240 8.20 8.08 -18.75
CA ARG A 240 9.18 9.17 -18.60
C ARG A 240 10.21 8.90 -17.50
N VAL A 241 9.79 8.40 -16.34
CA VAL A 241 10.72 8.00 -15.27
C VAL A 241 11.64 6.89 -15.76
N ARG A 242 11.10 5.90 -16.48
CA ARG A 242 11.89 4.83 -17.07
C ARG A 242 12.87 5.35 -18.12
N ALA A 243 12.46 6.30 -18.97
CA ALA A 243 13.33 6.92 -19.96
C ALA A 243 14.49 7.73 -19.34
N ASP A 244 14.24 8.41 -18.22
CA ASP A 244 15.25 9.25 -17.56
C ASP A 244 16.32 8.44 -16.81
N HIS A 245 15.97 7.24 -16.31
CA HIS A 245 16.83 6.49 -15.40
C HIS A 245 17.29 5.13 -15.91
N GLY A 246 16.63 4.57 -16.92
CA GLY A 246 16.89 3.20 -17.37
C GLY A 246 16.90 2.24 -16.17
N ASP A 247 17.88 1.35 -16.13
CA ASP A 247 18.06 0.38 -15.03
C ASP A 247 18.62 0.99 -13.74
N GLY A 248 18.97 2.29 -13.73
CA GLY A 248 19.54 2.94 -12.55
C GLY A 248 18.53 3.26 -11.44
N LEU A 249 17.23 3.03 -11.64
CA LEU A 249 16.18 3.20 -10.64
C LEU A 249 15.00 2.28 -10.99
N LEU A 250 14.60 1.40 -10.06
CA LEU A 250 13.44 0.53 -10.29
C LEU A 250 12.14 1.36 -10.36
N VAL A 251 11.26 1.03 -11.28
CA VAL A 251 9.92 1.64 -11.36
C VAL A 251 8.86 0.61 -11.02
N GLY A 252 8.09 0.89 -9.96
CA GLY A 252 6.99 0.08 -9.47
C GLY A 252 5.64 0.77 -9.58
N VAL A 253 4.56 -0.02 -9.50
CA VAL A 253 3.19 0.50 -9.37
C VAL A 253 2.40 -0.29 -8.33
N ARG A 254 1.89 0.42 -7.32
CA ARG A 254 0.85 -0.09 -6.43
C ARG A 254 -0.51 0.19 -7.04
N LEU A 255 -1.14 -0.85 -7.57
CA LEU A 255 -2.34 -0.74 -8.40
C LEU A 255 -3.59 -1.22 -7.67
N ASN A 256 -4.66 -0.42 -7.71
CA ASN A 256 -6.00 -0.92 -7.37
C ASN A 256 -6.46 -1.90 -8.44
N LEU A 257 -6.82 -3.12 -8.05
CA LEU A 257 -7.31 -4.13 -8.99
C LEU A 257 -8.84 -4.17 -9.09
N TYR A 258 -9.52 -3.65 -8.08
CA TYR A 258 -10.97 -3.58 -7.95
C TYR A 258 -11.30 -2.60 -6.82
N ASP A 259 -12.26 -1.70 -6.99
CA ASP A 259 -12.58 -0.70 -5.97
C ASP A 259 -13.82 -0.99 -5.10
N GLY A 260 -14.69 -1.91 -5.53
CA GLY A 260 -15.94 -2.21 -4.81
C GLY A 260 -17.14 -1.38 -5.23
N LEU A 261 -17.04 -0.61 -6.32
CA LEU A 261 -18.10 0.27 -6.82
C LEU A 261 -18.59 -0.21 -8.20
N PRO A 262 -19.88 -0.05 -8.52
CA PRO A 262 -20.39 -0.33 -9.85
C PRO A 262 -19.91 0.72 -10.88
N LYS A 263 -19.70 0.29 -12.13
CA LYS A 263 -19.58 1.22 -13.26
C LYS A 263 -20.85 2.10 -13.35
N PRO A 264 -20.72 3.40 -13.70
CA PRO A 264 -19.50 4.09 -14.13
C PRO A 264 -18.69 4.74 -12.99
N ASP A 265 -19.05 4.57 -11.72
CA ASP A 265 -18.27 5.16 -10.61
C ASP A 265 -17.11 4.28 -10.14
N GLY A 266 -17.04 3.04 -10.66
CA GLY A 266 -16.08 2.02 -10.23
C GLY A 266 -15.03 1.60 -11.26
N TRP A 267 -13.88 1.17 -10.75
CA TRP A 267 -12.76 0.57 -11.47
C TRP A 267 -12.62 -0.93 -11.18
N GLY A 268 -12.35 -1.71 -12.23
CA GLY A 268 -12.23 -3.15 -12.13
C GLY A 268 -13.57 -3.84 -11.78
N ALA A 269 -14.69 -3.24 -12.17
CA ALA A 269 -16.02 -3.69 -11.81
C ALA A 269 -17.00 -3.66 -13.00
N HIS A 270 -18.02 -4.51 -12.95
CA HIS A 270 -19.18 -4.46 -13.83
C HIS A 270 -20.21 -3.42 -13.35
N ALA A 271 -21.28 -3.21 -14.12
CA ALA A 271 -22.35 -2.27 -13.76
C ALA A 271 -23.16 -2.70 -12.53
N ASP A 272 -23.14 -3.99 -12.17
CA ASP A 272 -23.73 -4.52 -10.94
C ASP A 272 -22.77 -4.47 -9.74
N GLY A 273 -21.55 -3.97 -9.94
CA GLY A 273 -20.51 -3.89 -8.91
C GLY A 273 -19.75 -5.18 -8.69
N THR A 274 -19.97 -6.25 -9.46
CA THR A 274 -19.13 -7.46 -9.39
C THR A 274 -17.77 -7.23 -10.05
N LEU A 275 -16.77 -8.06 -9.70
CA LEU A 275 -15.40 -7.93 -10.20
C LEU A 275 -15.32 -8.09 -11.73
N ASP A 276 -14.72 -7.12 -12.40
CA ASP A 276 -14.37 -7.13 -13.83
C ASP A 276 -12.86 -6.87 -13.98
N PHE A 277 -12.08 -7.92 -14.22
CA PHE A 277 -10.62 -7.81 -14.28
C PHE A 277 -10.08 -7.40 -15.67
N SER A 278 -10.95 -7.16 -16.67
CA SER A 278 -10.52 -6.89 -18.05
C SER A 278 -9.61 -5.65 -18.18
N GLU A 279 -10.05 -4.48 -17.71
CA GLU A 279 -9.24 -3.26 -17.75
C GLU A 279 -8.03 -3.29 -16.80
N PRO A 280 -8.12 -3.82 -15.56
CA PRO A 280 -6.95 -4.07 -14.74
C PRO A 280 -5.89 -4.94 -15.43
N GLU A 281 -6.29 -6.07 -16.05
CA GLU A 281 -5.39 -6.95 -16.79
C GLU A 281 -4.68 -6.22 -17.93
N GLN A 282 -5.45 -5.48 -18.73
CA GLN A 282 -4.90 -4.69 -19.83
C GLN A 282 -3.88 -3.66 -19.32
N LEU A 283 -4.21 -2.94 -18.24
CA LEU A 283 -3.31 -1.94 -17.66
C LEU A 283 -2.03 -2.55 -17.11
N ILE A 284 -2.11 -3.73 -16.47
CA ILE A 284 -0.92 -4.42 -15.99
C ILE A 284 0.02 -4.76 -17.15
N LYS A 285 -0.51 -5.32 -18.25
CA LYS A 285 0.27 -5.64 -19.46
C LYS A 285 0.88 -4.40 -20.11
N ASP A 286 0.09 -3.33 -20.21
CA ASP A 286 0.55 -2.04 -20.74
C ASP A 286 1.68 -1.45 -19.89
N LEU A 287 1.56 -1.53 -18.55
CA LEU A 287 2.59 -1.07 -17.62
C LEU A 287 3.86 -1.91 -17.67
N VAL A 288 3.76 -3.23 -17.89
CA VAL A 288 4.93 -4.07 -18.16
C VAL A 288 5.63 -3.61 -19.44
N ALA A 289 4.88 -3.35 -20.51
CA ALA A 289 5.43 -2.85 -21.77
C ALA A 289 6.06 -1.44 -21.62
N ASP A 290 5.50 -0.61 -20.75
CA ASP A 290 6.02 0.72 -20.41
C ASP A 290 7.26 0.67 -19.49
N GLY A 291 7.61 -0.49 -18.94
CA GLY A 291 8.84 -0.73 -18.19
C GLY A 291 8.69 -0.84 -16.67
N VAL A 292 7.50 -1.13 -16.14
CA VAL A 292 7.34 -1.47 -14.72
C VAL A 292 8.07 -2.77 -14.38
N GLN A 293 8.83 -2.74 -13.29
CA GLN A 293 9.70 -3.83 -12.85
C GLN A 293 9.22 -4.52 -11.57
N ILE A 294 8.21 -3.97 -10.89
CA ILE A 294 7.55 -4.59 -9.74
C ILE A 294 6.13 -4.04 -9.57
N PHE A 295 5.22 -4.90 -9.14
CA PHE A 295 3.88 -4.48 -8.78
C PHE A 295 3.59 -4.74 -7.31
N ASN A 296 2.70 -3.92 -6.75
CA ASN A 296 2.17 -4.10 -5.40
C ASN A 296 0.65 -4.16 -5.49
N ALA A 297 0.08 -5.34 -5.25
CA ALA A 297 -1.34 -5.56 -5.42
C ALA A 297 -2.15 -4.89 -4.30
N THR A 298 -3.33 -4.36 -4.63
CA THR A 298 -4.31 -3.94 -3.64
C THR A 298 -5.71 -3.80 -4.24
N ALA A 299 -6.70 -3.58 -3.40
CA ALA A 299 -8.09 -3.40 -3.79
C ALA A 299 -8.82 -2.48 -2.80
N GLY A 300 -9.99 -2.00 -3.21
CA GLY A 300 -10.94 -1.25 -2.42
C GLY A 300 -10.56 0.20 -2.21
N ASN A 301 -11.42 0.90 -1.48
CA ASN A 301 -11.15 2.23 -0.96
C ASN A 301 -11.24 2.19 0.59
N PRO A 302 -10.12 2.40 1.32
CA PRO A 302 -10.09 2.29 2.78
C PRO A 302 -10.86 3.41 3.50
N TYR A 303 -11.23 4.49 2.81
CA TYR A 303 -12.05 5.58 3.34
C TYR A 303 -13.54 5.31 3.20
N TYR A 304 -13.95 4.57 2.17
CA TYR A 304 -15.35 4.20 1.92
C TYR A 304 -15.70 2.77 2.37
N GLN A 305 -15.04 1.76 1.81
CA GLN A 305 -15.29 0.34 2.06
C GLN A 305 -14.03 -0.41 2.55
N PRO A 306 -13.53 -0.12 3.77
CA PRO A 306 -12.27 -0.68 4.27
C PRO A 306 -12.21 -2.21 4.36
N HIS A 307 -13.34 -2.93 4.43
CA HIS A 307 -13.33 -4.39 4.51
C HIS A 307 -12.78 -5.05 3.23
N ILE A 308 -12.93 -4.41 2.06
CA ILE A 308 -12.39 -4.89 0.78
C ILE A 308 -10.85 -4.88 0.79
N ASN A 309 -10.29 -3.77 1.27
CA ASN A 309 -8.85 -3.56 1.30
C ASN A 309 -8.16 -4.27 2.47
N ARG A 310 -8.80 -4.22 3.64
CA ARG A 310 -8.20 -4.56 4.92
C ARG A 310 -9.22 -5.16 5.88
N PRO A 311 -9.56 -6.46 5.75
CA PRO A 311 -10.44 -7.14 6.71
C PRO A 311 -10.03 -6.86 8.17
N TYR A 312 -11.01 -6.62 9.04
CA TYR A 312 -10.81 -6.11 10.40
C TYR A 312 -11.73 -6.75 11.43
N THR A 313 -11.33 -6.68 12.70
CA THR A 313 -12.12 -7.11 13.86
C THR A 313 -12.96 -5.98 14.44
N SER A 314 -12.42 -4.75 14.41
CA SER A 314 -13.11 -3.54 14.83
C SER A 314 -13.01 -2.48 13.75
N GLY A 315 -14.15 -1.90 13.38
CA GLY A 315 -14.30 -0.86 12.38
C GLY A 315 -15.60 -0.09 12.58
N SER A 316 -15.90 0.84 11.68
CA SER A 316 -17.08 1.72 11.79
C SER A 316 -18.41 1.03 11.48
N TYR A 317 -18.38 -0.15 10.87
CA TYR A 317 -19.56 -0.95 10.57
C TYR A 317 -19.19 -2.44 10.54
N GLU A 318 -20.20 -3.30 10.64
CA GLU A 318 -20.05 -4.74 10.43
C GLU A 318 -19.95 -5.02 8.92
N PRO A 319 -18.84 -5.61 8.43
CA PRO A 319 -18.69 -5.94 7.02
C PRO A 319 -19.84 -6.81 6.48
N PRO A 320 -20.27 -6.59 5.22
CA PRO A 320 -21.32 -7.37 4.58
C PRO A 320 -20.89 -8.79 4.16
N GLU A 321 -19.66 -9.19 4.50
CA GLU A 321 -19.07 -10.47 4.14
C GLU A 321 -18.21 -11.02 5.30
N PRO A 322 -17.96 -12.34 5.35
CA PRO A 322 -16.98 -12.88 6.28
C PRO A 322 -15.58 -12.41 5.88
N ARG A 323 -14.72 -12.17 6.88
CA ARG A 323 -13.41 -11.56 6.63
C ARG A 323 -12.53 -12.42 5.72
N LEU A 324 -12.64 -13.75 5.82
CA LEU A 324 -11.87 -14.67 4.97
C LEU A 324 -12.32 -14.65 3.50
N VAL A 325 -13.56 -14.26 3.18
CA VAL A 325 -13.96 -13.99 1.78
C VAL A 325 -13.16 -12.81 1.24
N GLY A 326 -13.02 -11.74 2.04
CA GLY A 326 -12.14 -10.62 1.70
C GLY A 326 -10.68 -11.03 1.53
N ILE A 327 -10.16 -11.94 2.37
CA ILE A 327 -8.79 -12.46 2.22
C ILE A 327 -8.62 -13.27 0.94
N ALA A 328 -9.52 -14.23 0.68
CA ALA A 328 -9.48 -15.05 -0.52
C ALA A 328 -9.53 -14.19 -1.79
N ARG A 329 -10.38 -13.16 -1.80
CA ARG A 329 -10.43 -12.17 -2.88
C ARG A 329 -9.09 -11.44 -3.08
N LEU A 330 -8.44 -10.98 -2.02
CA LEU A 330 -7.14 -10.29 -2.12
C LEU A 330 -6.04 -11.21 -2.66
N LEU A 331 -6.03 -12.48 -2.24
CA LEU A 331 -5.10 -13.48 -2.78
C LEU A 331 -5.37 -13.75 -4.26
N LYS A 332 -6.65 -13.93 -4.63
CA LYS A 332 -7.04 -14.17 -6.03
C LYS A 332 -6.69 -12.99 -6.93
N LEU A 333 -6.96 -11.76 -6.50
CA LEU A 333 -6.58 -10.55 -7.23
C LEU A 333 -5.07 -10.43 -7.40
N SER A 334 -4.30 -10.72 -6.34
CA SER A 334 -2.83 -10.74 -6.41
C SER A 334 -2.33 -11.80 -7.40
N GLN A 335 -2.99 -12.96 -7.47
CA GLN A 335 -2.70 -14.01 -8.44
C GLN A 335 -2.96 -13.57 -9.87
N MET A 336 -4.16 -13.02 -10.14
CA MET A 336 -4.53 -12.53 -11.47
C MET A 336 -3.57 -11.41 -11.93
N MET A 337 -3.08 -10.59 -11.00
CA MET A 337 -2.04 -9.62 -11.28
C MET A 337 -0.71 -10.26 -11.67
N GLN A 338 -0.27 -11.32 -10.98
CA GLN A 338 0.97 -12.03 -11.33
C GLN A 338 0.86 -12.70 -12.70
N GLU A 339 -0.28 -13.31 -13.00
CA GLU A 339 -0.57 -13.92 -14.29
C GLU A 339 -0.48 -12.88 -15.42
N ALA A 340 -1.08 -11.69 -15.23
CA ALA A 340 -1.02 -10.59 -16.20
C ALA A 340 0.38 -9.96 -16.32
N ALA A 341 1.13 -9.88 -15.22
CA ALA A 341 2.47 -9.30 -15.16
C ALA A 341 3.56 -10.24 -15.71
N GLY A 342 3.25 -11.53 -15.87
CA GLY A 342 4.19 -12.55 -16.34
C GLY A 342 5.40 -12.66 -15.42
N SER A 343 6.59 -12.34 -15.94
CA SER A 343 7.85 -12.44 -15.19
C SER A 343 8.07 -11.31 -14.18
N VAL A 344 7.34 -10.19 -14.31
CA VAL A 344 7.47 -9.06 -13.38
C VAL A 344 6.89 -9.47 -12.01
N PRO A 345 7.66 -9.37 -10.91
CA PRO A 345 7.22 -9.84 -9.61
C PRO A 345 6.08 -8.98 -9.04
N VAL A 346 5.10 -9.66 -8.44
CA VAL A 346 4.01 -9.05 -7.68
C VAL A 346 4.23 -9.26 -6.18
N VAL A 347 4.08 -8.18 -5.42
CA VAL A 347 3.90 -8.21 -3.97
C VAL A 347 2.42 -8.38 -3.65
N GLY A 348 2.04 -9.57 -3.19
CA GLY A 348 0.68 -9.89 -2.80
C GLY A 348 0.31 -9.40 -1.40
N VAL A 349 -0.99 -9.38 -1.12
CA VAL A 349 -1.61 -8.73 0.05
C VAL A 349 -2.64 -9.67 0.70
N GLY A 350 -2.86 -9.50 2.01
CA GLY A 350 -3.99 -10.13 2.72
C GLY A 350 -3.60 -10.84 4.02
N PHE A 351 -2.32 -10.98 4.35
CA PHE A 351 -1.91 -11.92 5.39
C PHE A 351 -2.14 -11.46 6.83
N SER A 352 -2.18 -10.15 7.11
CA SER A 352 -2.18 -9.66 8.50
C SER A 352 -3.43 -10.03 9.30
N TYR A 353 -4.57 -10.31 8.66
CA TYR A 353 -5.78 -10.77 9.36
C TYR A 353 -5.67 -12.24 9.80
N LEU A 354 -4.86 -13.03 9.09
CA LEU A 354 -4.64 -14.46 9.36
C LEU A 354 -3.73 -14.70 10.58
N ARG A 355 -3.18 -13.63 11.18
CA ARG A 355 -2.39 -13.70 12.41
C ARG A 355 -1.22 -14.68 12.28
N ILE A 356 -1.14 -15.67 13.17
CA ILE A 356 -0.06 -16.67 13.19
C ILE A 356 -0.14 -17.63 12.00
N ALA A 357 -1.31 -17.77 11.37
CA ALA A 357 -1.48 -18.57 10.16
C ALA A 357 -1.09 -17.80 8.87
N GLY A 358 -0.82 -16.49 8.97
CA GLY A 358 -0.45 -15.65 7.83
C GLY A 358 0.76 -16.15 7.04
N PRO A 359 1.90 -16.52 7.68
CA PRO A 359 3.06 -17.07 6.99
C PRO A 359 2.76 -18.37 6.24
N HIS A 360 1.88 -19.22 6.77
CA HIS A 360 1.53 -20.49 6.15
C HIS A 360 0.75 -20.30 4.85
N ALA A 361 -0.17 -19.33 4.84
CA ALA A 361 -0.86 -18.94 3.61
C ALA A 361 0.09 -18.26 2.62
N ALA A 362 0.97 -17.37 3.12
CA ALA A 362 1.99 -16.70 2.32
C ALA A 362 2.97 -17.67 1.66
N ALA A 363 3.45 -18.68 2.39
CA ALA A 363 4.36 -19.69 1.86
C ALA A 363 3.67 -20.53 0.77
N ALA A 364 2.40 -20.89 0.95
CA ALA A 364 1.65 -21.66 -0.03
C ALA A 364 1.46 -20.91 -1.36
N VAL A 365 1.08 -19.62 -1.31
CA VAL A 365 0.91 -18.80 -2.52
C VAL A 365 2.23 -18.53 -3.23
N VAL A 366 3.32 -18.30 -2.50
CA VAL A 366 4.67 -18.14 -3.09
C VAL A 366 5.14 -19.45 -3.71
N LYS A 367 4.97 -20.58 -3.03
CA LYS A 367 5.36 -21.91 -3.52
C LYS A 367 4.66 -22.29 -4.81
N ASN A 368 3.37 -21.97 -4.91
CA ASN A 368 2.55 -22.31 -6.08
C ASN A 368 2.69 -21.29 -7.22
N GLY A 369 3.53 -20.25 -7.05
CA GLY A 369 3.75 -19.23 -8.06
C GLY A 369 2.58 -18.26 -8.25
N ALA A 370 1.62 -18.21 -7.32
CA ALA A 370 0.49 -17.28 -7.40
C ALA A 370 0.97 -15.82 -7.36
N PHE A 371 2.01 -15.52 -6.58
CA PHE A 371 2.80 -14.28 -6.69
C PHE A 371 4.13 -14.47 -5.97
N GLN A 372 5.13 -13.66 -6.32
CA GLN A 372 6.52 -13.93 -5.95
C GLN A 372 6.90 -13.40 -4.56
N ILE A 373 6.23 -12.38 -4.02
CA ILE A 373 6.58 -11.75 -2.74
C ILE A 373 5.34 -11.58 -1.86
N ALA A 374 5.42 -11.94 -0.58
CA ALA A 374 4.35 -11.78 0.40
C ALA A 374 4.49 -10.46 1.18
N GLY A 375 3.54 -9.54 0.98
CA GLY A 375 3.51 -8.24 1.63
C GLY A 375 2.70 -8.18 2.93
N PHE A 376 3.30 -7.62 3.97
CA PHE A 376 2.69 -7.45 5.28
C PHE A 376 2.54 -5.96 5.62
N GLY A 377 1.30 -5.53 5.81
CA GLY A 377 0.95 -4.16 6.21
C GLY A 377 0.86 -4.02 7.73
N ARG A 378 -0.35 -4.11 8.30
CA ARG A 378 -0.58 -3.92 9.75
C ARG A 378 0.26 -4.84 10.65
N LEU A 379 0.68 -6.01 10.15
CA LEU A 379 1.59 -6.86 10.90
C LEU A 379 2.96 -6.20 11.11
N SER A 380 3.50 -5.43 10.15
CA SER A 380 4.80 -4.77 10.34
C SER A 380 4.76 -3.74 11.47
N PHE A 381 3.64 -3.04 11.68
CA PHE A 381 3.46 -2.20 12.88
C PHE A 381 3.38 -2.99 14.18
N ALA A 382 2.71 -4.15 14.16
CA ALA A 382 2.49 -4.96 15.34
C ALA A 382 3.77 -5.70 15.77
N ASN A 383 4.45 -6.31 14.80
CA ASN A 383 5.71 -7.00 14.92
C ASN A 383 6.62 -6.57 13.75
N PRO A 384 7.48 -5.55 13.93
CA PRO A 384 8.47 -5.18 12.93
C PRO A 384 9.46 -6.30 12.61
N ASN A 385 9.67 -7.26 13.52
CA ASN A 385 10.59 -8.39 13.38
C ASN A 385 9.97 -9.63 12.70
N PHE A 386 8.76 -9.51 12.14
CA PHE A 386 8.00 -10.66 11.64
C PHE A 386 8.77 -11.51 10.61
N ALA A 387 9.61 -10.90 9.76
CA ALA A 387 10.33 -11.65 8.73
C ALA A 387 11.44 -12.51 9.33
N ASN A 388 12.24 -11.98 10.26
CA ASN A 388 13.19 -12.76 11.04
C ASN A 388 12.50 -13.88 11.83
N ASP A 389 11.35 -13.61 12.46
CA ASP A 389 10.62 -14.64 13.20
C ASP A 389 10.19 -15.79 12.27
N ILE A 390 9.68 -15.47 11.08
CA ILE A 390 9.32 -16.47 10.06
C ILE A 390 10.57 -17.26 9.61
N LEU A 391 11.63 -16.56 9.22
CA LEU A 391 12.80 -17.17 8.58
C LEU A 391 13.69 -17.95 9.55
N GLN A 392 13.79 -17.50 10.79
CA GLN A 392 14.70 -18.07 11.79
C GLN A 392 13.98 -18.99 12.79
N LYS A 393 12.75 -18.65 13.19
CA LYS A 393 11.99 -19.42 14.18
C LYS A 393 10.95 -20.33 13.54
N GLY A 394 10.62 -20.13 12.26
CA GLY A 394 9.60 -20.91 11.55
C GLY A 394 8.16 -20.63 12.02
N ARG A 395 7.92 -19.54 12.76
CA ARG A 395 6.60 -19.21 13.32
C ARG A 395 6.49 -17.75 13.78
N LEU A 396 5.26 -17.28 13.94
CA LEU A 396 4.95 -16.01 14.60
C LEU A 396 4.34 -16.26 15.99
N GLU A 397 4.61 -15.36 16.94
CA GLU A 397 4.05 -15.48 18.28
C GLU A 397 2.63 -14.87 18.39
N PRO A 398 1.66 -15.56 19.04
CA PRO A 398 0.28 -15.08 19.15
C PRO A 398 0.12 -13.70 19.81
N ASN A 399 1.03 -13.33 20.71
CA ASN A 399 1.07 -12.07 21.44
C ASN A 399 1.83 -10.95 20.69
N GLU A 400 2.45 -11.23 19.56
CA GLU A 400 3.19 -10.24 18.74
C GLU A 400 2.44 -9.90 17.44
N VAL A 401 1.54 -10.77 16.98
CA VAL A 401 0.75 -10.53 15.77
C VAL A 401 -0.33 -9.45 15.93
N CYS A 402 -0.69 -8.86 14.80
CA CYS A 402 -1.78 -7.87 14.67
C CYS A 402 -3.14 -8.46 15.08
N THR A 403 -3.94 -7.67 15.80
CA THR A 403 -5.31 -8.06 16.21
C THR A 403 -6.38 -7.52 15.25
N ALA A 404 -5.96 -6.89 14.15
CA ALA A 404 -6.81 -6.27 13.14
C ALA A 404 -7.84 -5.26 13.69
N CYS A 405 -7.52 -4.61 14.83
CA CYS A 405 -8.41 -3.71 15.58
C CYS A 405 -8.62 -2.33 14.93
N SER A 406 -7.94 -2.03 13.83
CA SER A 406 -7.94 -0.72 13.15
C SER A 406 -7.45 0.46 13.99
N GLY A 407 -6.84 0.23 15.16
CA GLY A 407 -6.35 1.31 16.04
C GLY A 407 -5.34 2.25 15.37
N CYS A 408 -4.43 1.70 14.55
CA CYS A 408 -3.51 2.49 13.74
C CYS A 408 -4.27 3.47 12.82
N THR A 409 -5.29 2.99 12.11
CA THR A 409 -6.12 3.84 11.24
C THR A 409 -6.94 4.86 12.02
N LYS A 410 -7.41 4.52 13.23
CA LYS A 410 -8.16 5.47 14.07
C LYS A 410 -7.28 6.64 14.52
N LEU A 411 -6.04 6.37 14.95
CA LEU A 411 -5.06 7.44 15.24
C LEU A 411 -4.83 8.34 14.03
N MET A 412 -4.57 7.75 12.86
CA MET A 412 -4.35 8.48 11.62
C MET A 412 -5.54 9.40 11.26
N ARG A 413 -6.76 8.86 11.33
CA ARG A 413 -7.99 9.62 11.01
C ARG A 413 -8.25 10.75 12.01
N ALA A 414 -7.82 10.60 13.25
CA ALA A 414 -7.84 11.65 14.27
C ALA A 414 -6.70 12.68 14.11
N GLY A 415 -5.86 12.57 13.06
CA GLY A 415 -4.78 13.53 12.79
C GLY A 415 -3.53 13.32 13.66
N HIS A 416 -3.34 12.11 14.18
CA HIS A 416 -2.20 11.75 15.02
C HIS A 416 -1.23 10.80 14.30
N ILE A 417 0.00 10.78 14.79
CA ILE A 417 1.04 9.82 14.39
C ILE A 417 0.56 8.38 14.60
N THR A 418 0.99 7.49 13.72
CA THR A 418 0.37 6.18 13.53
C THR A 418 1.32 5.02 13.78
N GLY A 419 0.82 4.03 14.52
CA GLY A 419 1.47 2.74 14.74
C GLY A 419 0.57 1.77 15.49
N CYS A 420 1.13 0.68 16.01
CA CYS A 420 0.33 -0.35 16.67
C CYS A 420 -0.01 0.00 18.12
N ILE A 421 -1.26 0.38 18.38
CA ILE A 421 -1.77 0.68 19.73
C ILE A 421 -1.80 -0.53 20.69
N VAL A 422 -1.56 -1.75 20.18
CA VAL A 422 -1.63 -3.00 20.95
C VAL A 422 -0.25 -3.57 21.25
N ARG A 423 0.75 -3.32 20.40
CA ARG A 423 2.07 -3.96 20.51
C ARG A 423 3.22 -2.99 20.73
N ASP A 424 2.99 -1.69 20.56
CA ASP A 424 3.99 -0.66 20.78
C ASP A 424 3.56 0.25 21.94
N ASP A 425 4.39 0.36 22.98
CA ASP A 425 4.10 1.13 24.19
C ASP A 425 3.79 2.59 23.89
N PHE A 426 4.57 3.21 23.01
CA PHE A 426 4.39 4.62 22.68
C PHE A 426 3.00 4.89 22.08
N TYR A 427 2.59 4.07 21.10
CA TYR A 427 1.27 4.22 20.47
C TYR A 427 0.12 3.78 21.38
N ARG A 428 0.35 2.80 22.27
CA ARG A 428 -0.61 2.39 23.29
C ARG A 428 -0.88 3.51 24.29
N ASP A 429 0.15 4.18 24.78
CA ASP A 429 0.00 5.26 25.75
C ASP A 429 -0.59 6.52 25.10
N LEU A 430 -0.21 6.81 23.85
CA LEU A 430 -0.85 7.83 23.03
C LEU A 430 -2.35 7.55 22.90
N TRP A 431 -2.73 6.32 22.53
CA TRP A 431 -4.13 5.90 22.40
C TRP A 431 -4.90 6.09 23.72
N ARG A 432 -4.38 5.57 24.83
CA ARG A 432 -5.01 5.69 26.17
C ARG A 432 -5.21 7.14 26.59
N ARG A 433 -4.25 8.02 26.28
CA ARG A 433 -4.38 9.45 26.55
C ARG A 433 -5.50 10.07 25.71
N LEU A 434 -5.49 9.85 24.40
CA LEU A 434 -6.49 10.41 23.49
C LEU A 434 -7.91 9.89 23.77
N SER A 435 -8.08 8.62 24.14
CA SER A 435 -9.39 8.08 24.53
C SER A 435 -9.93 8.72 25.81
N ARG A 436 -9.07 9.01 26.80
CA ARG A 436 -9.46 9.77 28.00
C ARG A 436 -9.89 11.20 27.68
N GLU A 437 -9.30 11.79 26.62
CA GLU A 437 -9.64 13.12 26.11
C GLU A 437 -10.86 13.10 25.16
N GLY A 438 -11.46 11.95 24.87
CA GLY A 438 -12.58 11.82 23.93
C GLY A 438 -12.21 12.09 22.46
N LYS A 439 -10.92 11.98 22.11
CA LYS A 439 -10.41 12.27 20.75
C LYS A 439 -10.33 11.05 19.83
N VAL A 440 -10.37 9.84 20.37
CA VAL A 440 -10.33 8.55 19.63
C VAL A 440 -11.16 7.44 20.25
#